data_AF-A0A3C1DPB3-F1
#
_entry.id   AF-A0A3C1DPB3-F1
#
_cell.length_a   1.000
_cell.length_b   1.000
_cell.length_c   1.000
_cell.angle_alpha   90.00
_cell.angle_beta   90.00
_cell.angle_gamma   90.00
#
_symmetry.space_group_name_H-M   'P 1'
#
loop_
_entity.id
_entity.type
_entity.pdbx_description
1 polymer ?
#
loop_
_entity_poly.entity_id
_entity_poly.type
_entity_poly.pdbx_seq_one_letter_code
_entity_poly.pdbx_strand_id
1 'polypeptide(L)'
;YLPHQQLLEELSASHLTMCILDDLSGAENIYPGKIFELMHLGRPCLVLCPEGALSRLVEETALGRCLRPRDVDGITELLIEMLHEFRAGRAPGGPGRREPIGIERFDRRVTAGQFADVVRAAIRSRSRRR
;
A
#
# COMPACT_ATOMS: atom_id res chain seq x y z
N TYR A 1 -2.82 -6.86 22.64
CA TYR A 1 -1.91 -6.16 21.69
C TYR A 1 -0.72 -7.08 21.46
N LEU A 2 -0.33 -7.33 20.20
CA LEU A 2 0.80 -8.20 19.87
C LEU A 2 2.09 -7.38 19.69
N PRO A 3 3.27 -7.93 20.00
CA PRO A 3 4.54 -7.38 19.55
C PRO A 3 4.59 -7.23 18.03
N HIS A 4 5.23 -6.17 17.54
CA HIS A 4 5.25 -5.82 16.13
C HIS A 4 5.77 -6.96 15.23
N GLN A 5 6.81 -7.69 15.67
CA GLN A 5 7.34 -8.81 14.89
C GLN A 5 6.33 -9.97 14.74
N GLN A 6 5.61 -10.31 15.81
CA GLN A 6 4.58 -11.36 15.75
C GLN A 6 3.42 -10.93 14.85
N LEU A 7 3.06 -9.65 14.86
CA LEU A 7 2.08 -9.10 13.93
C LEU A 7 2.49 -9.31 12.46
N LEU A 8 3.77 -9.08 12.12
CA LEU A 8 4.27 -9.27 10.76
C LEU A 8 4.26 -10.75 10.37
N GLU A 9 4.59 -11.66 11.30
CA GLU A 9 4.51 -13.11 11.08
C GLU A 9 3.07 -13.54 10.76
N GLU A 10 2.09 -13.12 11.57
CA GLU A 10 0.67 -13.39 11.34
C GLU A 10 0.17 -12.82 10.01
N LEU A 11 0.52 -11.56 9.71
CA LEU A 11 0.16 -10.93 8.43
C LEU A 11 0.83 -11.64 7.25
N SER A 12 2.07 -12.12 7.40
CA SER A 12 2.77 -12.86 6.36
C SER A 12 2.11 -14.22 6.08
N ALA A 13 1.46 -14.84 7.06
CA ALA A 13 0.72 -16.09 6.91
C ALA A 13 -0.64 -15.92 6.21
N SER A 14 -1.11 -14.68 6.05
CA SER A 14 -2.36 -14.37 5.35
C SER A 14 -2.27 -14.57 3.83
N HIS A 15 -3.43 -14.82 3.23
CA HIS A 15 -3.59 -14.95 1.78
C HIS A 15 -3.87 -13.59 1.11
N LEU A 16 -4.50 -12.68 1.85
CA LEU A 16 -4.89 -11.34 1.44
C LEU A 16 -4.72 -10.39 2.63
N THR A 17 -4.08 -9.26 2.40
CA THR A 17 -4.01 -8.17 3.39
C THR A 17 -5.05 -7.10 3.06
N MET A 18 -5.38 -6.24 4.04
CA MET A 18 -6.34 -5.17 3.82
C MET A 18 -5.85 -3.84 4.40
N CYS A 19 -5.98 -2.78 3.61
CA CYS A 19 -5.80 -1.41 4.06
C CYS A 19 -7.06 -0.59 3.77
N ILE A 20 -7.66 -0.01 4.81
CA ILE A 20 -8.86 0.80 4.70
C ILE A 20 -8.58 2.22 5.18
N LEU A 21 -9.09 3.19 4.41
CA LEU A 21 -9.31 4.58 4.78
C LEU A 21 -10.82 4.84 4.75
N ASP A 22 -11.29 5.68 5.66
CA ASP A 22 -12.69 6.12 5.65
C ASP A 22 -12.93 7.13 4.50
N ASP A 23 -14.17 7.28 4.07
CA ASP A 23 -14.58 8.19 3.00
C ASP A 23 -14.94 9.57 3.58
N LEU A 24 -13.91 10.21 4.16
CA LEU A 24 -14.00 11.54 4.77
C LEU A 24 -13.25 12.57 3.92
N SER A 25 -13.70 13.82 3.95
CA SER A 25 -13.03 14.93 3.26
C SER A 25 -11.55 15.02 3.66
N GLY A 26 -10.65 15.03 2.68
CA GLY A 26 -9.20 15.04 2.86
C GLY A 26 -8.55 13.66 2.85
N ALA A 27 -9.30 12.57 2.96
CA ALA A 27 -8.76 11.21 2.93
C ALA A 27 -8.08 10.87 1.59
N GLU A 28 -8.46 11.53 0.50
CA GLU A 28 -7.82 11.42 -0.82
C GLU A 28 -6.35 11.85 -0.82
N ASN A 29 -5.88 12.57 0.21
CA ASN A 29 -4.49 13.02 0.32
C ASN A 29 -3.65 12.22 1.33
N ILE A 30 -4.21 11.13 1.89
CA ILE A 30 -3.57 10.38 2.99
C ILE A 30 -2.85 9.13 2.48
N TYR A 31 -1.61 8.96 2.95
CA TYR A 31 -0.94 7.65 3.00
C TYR A 31 -1.03 7.10 4.43
N PRO A 32 -1.76 6.01 4.68
CA PRO A 32 -1.76 5.39 6.00
C PRO A 32 -0.40 4.73 6.25
N GLY A 33 0.23 4.99 7.40
CA GLY A 33 1.59 4.50 7.69
C GLY A 33 1.78 2.98 7.53
N LYS A 34 0.71 2.20 7.81
CA LYS A 34 0.70 0.74 7.65
C LYS A 34 0.86 0.25 6.20
N ILE A 35 0.58 1.09 5.19
CA ILE A 35 0.62 0.65 3.78
C ILE A 35 2.03 0.17 3.40
N PHE A 36 3.07 0.84 3.89
CA PHE A 36 4.45 0.51 3.56
C PHE A 36 4.89 -0.84 4.13
N GLU A 37 4.35 -1.24 5.29
CA GLU A 37 4.56 -2.57 5.86
C GLU A 37 3.85 -3.63 5.01
N LEU A 38 2.59 -3.38 4.63
CA LEU A 38 1.81 -4.29 3.79
C LEU A 38 2.47 -4.50 2.41
N MET A 39 3.07 -3.45 1.85
CA MET A 39 3.86 -3.55 0.61
C MET A 39 5.03 -4.53 0.76
N HIS A 40 5.77 -4.46 1.87
CA HIS A 40 6.92 -5.33 2.12
C HIS A 40 6.55 -6.79 2.42
N LEU A 41 5.31 -7.07 2.83
CA LEU A 41 4.85 -8.45 3.05
C LEU A 41 4.73 -9.25 1.74
N GLY A 42 4.69 -8.59 0.58
CA GLY A 42 4.57 -9.26 -0.72
C GLY A 42 3.26 -10.04 -0.87
N ARG A 43 2.22 -9.68 -0.12
CA ARG A 43 0.86 -10.24 -0.24
C ARG A 43 -0.02 -9.30 -1.06
N PRO A 44 -0.97 -9.82 -1.87
CA PRO A 44 -1.99 -8.99 -2.49
C PRO A 44 -2.73 -8.19 -1.41
N CYS A 45 -2.91 -6.89 -1.63
CA CYS A 45 -3.67 -6.04 -0.72
C CYS A 45 -5.02 -5.65 -1.33
N LEU A 46 -6.10 -5.86 -0.57
CA LEU A 46 -7.36 -5.17 -0.79
C LEU A 46 -7.27 -3.78 -0.16
N VAL A 47 -7.36 -2.75 -0.99
CA VAL A 47 -7.31 -1.36 -0.53
C VAL A 47 -8.68 -0.71 -0.71
N LEU A 48 -9.23 -0.22 0.39
CA LEU A 48 -10.51 0.46 0.43
C LEU A 48 -10.26 1.94 0.70
N CYS A 49 -10.38 2.79 -0.30
CA CYS A 49 -10.12 4.22 -0.17
C CYS A 49 -10.82 5.06 -1.26
N PRO A 50 -11.03 6.37 -1.04
CA PRO A 50 -11.40 7.27 -2.13
C PRO A 50 -10.28 7.37 -3.17
N GLU A 51 -10.63 7.82 -4.37
CA GLU A 51 -9.63 8.13 -5.39
C GLU A 51 -8.68 9.22 -4.88
N GLY A 52 -7.37 8.99 -4.98
CA GLY A 52 -6.40 9.89 -4.38
C GLY A 52 -4.98 9.33 -4.33
N ALA A 53 -4.23 9.76 -3.33
CA ALA A 53 -2.84 9.38 -3.08
C ALA A 53 -2.70 7.86 -2.91
N LEU A 54 -3.53 7.25 -2.05
CA LEU A 54 -3.46 5.82 -1.79
C LEU A 54 -3.88 4.98 -3.00
N SER A 55 -4.97 5.32 -3.71
CA SER A 55 -5.39 4.58 -4.90
C SER A 55 -4.34 4.63 -6.01
N ARG A 56 -3.73 5.79 -6.24
CA ARG A 56 -2.62 5.96 -7.20
C ARG A 56 -1.41 5.12 -6.83
N LEU A 57 -1.04 5.06 -5.55
CA LEU A 57 0.06 4.21 -5.09
C LEU A 57 -0.21 2.73 -5.39
N VAL A 58 -1.43 2.24 -5.15
CA VAL A 58 -1.80 0.85 -5.41
C VAL A 58 -1.66 0.52 -6.90
N GLU A 59 -2.10 1.42 -7.77
CA GLU A 59 -2.00 1.27 -9.22
C GLU A 59 -0.53 1.28 -9.69
N GLU A 60 0.24 2.29 -9.29
CA GLU A 60 1.65 2.44 -9.67
C GLU A 60 2.53 1.27 -9.24
N THR A 61 2.23 0.69 -8.08
CA THR A 61 3.03 -0.38 -7.48
C THR A 61 2.47 -1.77 -7.75
N ALA A 62 1.31 -1.88 -8.41
CA ALA A 62 0.58 -3.14 -8.58
C ALA A 62 0.37 -3.90 -7.26
N LEU A 63 0.13 -3.19 -6.16
CA LEU A 63 0.04 -3.76 -4.81
C LEU A 63 -1.17 -4.70 -4.63
N GLY A 64 -2.22 -4.52 -5.41
CA GLY A 64 -3.42 -5.32 -5.35
C GLY A 64 -4.63 -4.61 -5.96
N ARG A 65 -5.80 -4.78 -5.34
CA ARG A 65 -7.06 -4.23 -5.83
C ARG A 65 -7.49 -3.04 -4.99
N CYS A 66 -7.91 -1.97 -5.63
CA CYS A 66 -8.45 -0.78 -4.99
C CYS A 66 -9.95 -0.66 -5.26
N LEU A 67 -10.77 -0.49 -4.22
CA LEU A 67 -12.22 -0.30 -4.30
C LEU A 67 -12.64 0.86 -3.38
N ARG A 68 -13.83 1.41 -3.59
CA ARG A 68 -14.40 2.42 -2.68
C ARG A 68 -14.86 1.75 -1.38
N PRO A 69 -14.72 2.38 -0.19
CA PRO A 69 -15.13 1.76 1.08
C PRO A 69 -16.60 1.36 1.16
N ARG A 70 -17.48 2.00 0.38
CA ARG A 70 -18.93 1.73 0.34
C ARG A 70 -19.38 0.90 -0.86
N ASP A 71 -18.46 0.41 -1.67
CA ASP A 71 -18.75 -0.47 -2.80
C ASP A 71 -18.93 -1.92 -2.31
N VAL A 72 -20.07 -2.17 -1.66
CA VAL A 72 -20.38 -3.49 -1.07
C VAL A 72 -20.39 -4.59 -2.13
N ASP A 73 -20.94 -4.30 -3.30
CA ASP A 73 -21.04 -5.28 -4.39
C ASP A 73 -19.65 -5.63 -4.93
N GLY A 74 -18.82 -4.63 -5.26
CA GLY A 74 -17.46 -4.86 -5.75
C GLY A 74 -16.56 -5.55 -4.71
N ILE A 75 -16.71 -5.22 -3.42
CA ILE A 75 -16.00 -5.91 -2.34
C ILE A 75 -16.43 -7.37 -2.24
N THR A 76 -17.74 -7.63 -2.34
CA THR A 76 -18.29 -8.99 -2.27
C THR A 76 -17.81 -9.84 -3.43
N GLU A 77 -17.88 -9.32 -4.65
CA GLU A 77 -17.39 -9.99 -5.86
C GLU A 77 -15.90 -10.34 -5.75
N LEU A 78 -15.08 -9.39 -5.31
CA LEU A 78 -13.64 -9.62 -5.12
C LEU A 78 -13.37 -10.70 -4.07
N LEU A 79 -14.06 -10.67 -2.93
CA LEU A 79 -13.87 -11.67 -1.89
C LEU A 79 -14.31 -13.07 -2.34
N ILE A 80 -15.39 -13.16 -3.14
CA ILE A 80 -15.83 -14.41 -3.77
C ILE A 80 -14.76 -14.94 -4.72
N GLU A 81 -14.22 -14.09 -5.60
CA GLU A 81 -13.11 -14.43 -6.51
C GLU A 81 -11.92 -15.00 -5.73
N MET A 82 -11.48 -14.29 -4.69
CA MET A 82 -10.32 -14.70 -3.89
C MET A 82 -10.56 -15.99 -3.10
N LEU A 83 -11.80 -16.22 -2.63
CA LEU A 83 -12.18 -17.47 -1.99
C LEU A 83 -12.15 -18.65 -2.97
N HIS A 84 -12.60 -18.45 -4.21
CA HIS A 84 -12.53 -19.47 -5.25
C HIS A 84 -11.08 -19.83 -5.60
N GLU A 85 -10.20 -18.83 -5.76
CA GLU A 85 -8.77 -19.04 -5.98
C GLU A 85 -8.13 -19.84 -4.83
N PHE A 86 -8.40 -19.42 -3.58
CA PHE A 86 -7.91 -20.10 -2.39
C PHE A 86 -8.35 -21.58 -2.34
N ARG A 87 -9.65 -21.85 -2.56
CA ARG A 87 -10.19 -23.22 -2.58
C ARG A 87 -9.61 -24.08 -3.68
N ALA A 88 -9.19 -23.47 -4.79
CA ALA A 88 -8.54 -24.16 -5.89
C ALA A 88 -7.02 -24.33 -5.68
N GLY A 89 -6.47 -23.95 -4.52
CA GLY A 89 -5.04 -24.03 -4.22
C GLY A 89 -4.20 -23.02 -5.00
N ARG A 90 -4.81 -21.97 -5.56
CA ARG A 90 -4.13 -20.90 -6.28
C ARG A 90 -3.84 -19.71 -5.38
N ALA A 91 -2.78 -18.98 -5.70
CA ALA A 91 -2.48 -17.75 -5.00
C ALA A 91 -3.57 -16.70 -5.29
N PRO A 92 -4.06 -15.96 -4.28
CA PRO A 92 -5.04 -14.91 -4.49
C PRO A 92 -4.49 -13.81 -5.41
N GLY A 93 -5.36 -13.26 -6.26
CA GLY A 93 -4.97 -12.33 -7.35
C GLY A 93 -4.89 -12.99 -8.73
N GLY A 94 -5.08 -14.32 -8.80
CA GLY A 94 -5.31 -15.05 -10.04
C GLY A 94 -4.11 -15.12 -11.01
N PRO A 95 -4.28 -15.83 -12.14
CA PRO A 95 -3.29 -15.83 -13.22
C PRO A 95 -3.17 -14.41 -13.80
N GLY A 96 -2.01 -13.77 -13.60
CA GLY A 96 -1.77 -12.38 -13.98
C GLY A 96 -1.45 -11.44 -12.83
N ARG A 97 -1.46 -11.95 -11.58
CA ARG A 97 -0.91 -11.22 -10.43
C ARG A 97 0.50 -10.73 -10.75
N ARG A 98 0.68 -9.42 -10.60
CA ARG A 98 2.00 -8.80 -10.66
C ARG A 98 2.59 -8.75 -9.27
N GLU A 99 3.89 -8.99 -9.17
CA GLU A 99 4.60 -8.69 -7.94
C GLU A 99 4.61 -7.17 -7.73
N PRO A 100 4.44 -6.71 -6.48
CA PRO A 100 4.55 -5.30 -6.20
C PRO A 100 5.91 -4.74 -6.64
N ILE A 101 5.90 -3.59 -7.32
CA ILE A 101 7.11 -2.94 -7.85
C ILE A 101 7.35 -1.59 -7.17
N GLY A 102 8.60 -1.13 -7.19
CA GLY A 102 8.94 0.22 -6.74
C GLY A 102 8.78 0.45 -5.24
N ILE A 103 8.79 -0.61 -4.43
CA ILE A 103 8.63 -0.51 -2.97
C ILE A 103 9.89 0.09 -2.34
N GLU A 104 11.07 -0.21 -2.90
CA GLU A 104 12.38 0.21 -2.42
C GLU A 104 12.53 1.74 -2.34
N ARG A 105 11.78 2.49 -3.16
CA ARG A 105 11.78 3.97 -3.12
C ARG A 105 11.22 4.53 -1.81
N PHE A 106 10.50 3.72 -1.04
CA PHE A 106 9.91 4.08 0.25
C PHE A 106 10.74 3.58 1.45
N ASP A 107 11.88 2.92 1.21
CA ASP A 107 12.80 2.54 2.29
C ASP A 107 13.26 3.78 3.07
N ARG A 108 13.30 3.68 4.40
CA ARG A 108 13.63 4.82 5.28
C ARG A 108 14.97 5.46 4.92
N ARG A 109 15.97 4.68 4.49
CA ARG A 109 17.28 5.20 4.09
C ARG A 109 17.18 6.01 2.80
N VAL A 110 16.40 5.54 1.83
CA VAL A 110 16.17 6.23 0.56
C VAL A 110 15.44 7.55 0.80
N THR A 111 14.32 7.53 1.53
CA THR A 111 13.52 8.73 1.80
C THR A 111 14.28 9.75 2.66
N ALA A 112 15.07 9.29 3.65
CA ALA A 112 15.94 10.16 4.44
C ALA A 112 17.05 10.81 3.59
N GLY A 113 17.61 10.06 2.63
CA GLY A 113 18.57 10.60 1.66
C GLY A 113 17.98 11.72 0.80
N GLN A 114 16.79 11.48 0.22
CA GLN A 114 16.07 12.47 -0.57
C GLN A 114 15.74 13.74 0.25
N PHE A 115 15.30 13.56 1.50
CA PHE A 115 15.06 14.68 2.41
C PHE A 115 16.35 15.49 2.66
N ALA A 116 17.47 14.82 2.91
CA ALA A 116 18.76 15.48 3.12
C ALA A 116 19.24 16.24 1.87
N ASP A 117 18.92 15.78 0.66
CA ASP A 117 19.20 16.51 -0.59
C ASP A 117 18.39 17.81 -0.68
N VAL A 118 17.09 17.77 -0.36
CA VAL A 118 16.23 18.96 -0.34
C VAL A 118 16.75 20.00 0.66
N VAL A 119 17.13 19.56 1.87
CA VAL A 119 17.70 20.45 2.89
C VAL A 119 19.01 21.08 2.41
N ARG A 120 19.92 20.30 1.81
CA ARG A 120 21.17 20.82 1.25
C ARG A 120 20.94 21.82 0.13
N ALA A 121 19.97 21.57 -0.75
CA ALA A 121 19.60 22.48 -1.83
C ALA A 121 19.06 23.81 -1.29
N ALA A 122 18.21 23.78 -0.27
CA ALA A 122 17.67 24.97 0.38
C ALA A 122 18.75 25.83 1.07
N ILE A 123 19.76 25.20 1.68
CA ILE A 123 20.90 25.92 2.26
C ILE A 123 21.70 26.64 1.17
N ARG A 124 22.04 25.94 0.07
CA ARG A 124 22.83 26.49 -1.04
C ARG A 124 22.13 27.66 -1.73
N SER A 125 20.81 27.59 -1.94
CA SER A 125 20.06 28.66 -2.59
C SER A 125 20.02 29.95 -1.76
N ARG A 126 20.03 29.82 -0.42
CA ARG A 126 20.10 30.96 0.50
C ARG A 126 21.47 31.64 0.49
N SER A 127 22.55 30.86 0.39
CA SER A 127 23.92 31.39 0.29
C SER A 127 24.18 32.16 -1.01
N ARG A 128 23.46 31.86 -2.10
CA ARG A 128 23.59 32.57 -3.40
C ARG A 128 22.76 33.86 -3.49
N ARG A 129 21.87 34.11 -2.52
CA ARG A 129 21.05 35.33 -2.41
C ARG A 129 21.67 36.38 -1.49
N ARG A 130 22.77 36.06 -0.82
CA ARG A 130 23.61 36.99 -0.05
C ARG A 130 24.85 37.31 -0.86
#